data_AF-A0A3M1XQ77-F1
#
_entry.id   AF-A0A3M1XQ77-F1
#
_cell.length_a   1.000
_cell.length_b   1.000
_cell.length_c   1.000
_cell.angle_alpha   90.00
_cell.angle_beta   90.00
_cell.angle_gamma   90.00
#
_symmetry.space_group_name_H-M   'P 1'
#
loop_
_entity.id
_entity.type
_entity.pdbx_description
1 polymer ?
#
loop_
_entity_poly.entity_id
_entity_poly.type
_entity_poly.pdbx_seq_one_letter_code
_entity_poly.pdbx_strand_id
1 'polypeptide(L)'
;MKPTLTYLLLLGLALISLNACVSTKKYNLALSETAVQDSLRQAREGDIAQLQGQIRQLEADTTALGASIREWKDRYASLMDSSLSRNELLSQELAAKNQEIRNKEAAMQAFALELEAREAKVRELNGIIQRKDSITQALLDKVKNALVNFGEDELSVRMQDGNVYVSLSDQLLFQSGSANVNQKGREALLKVADVLKKNPDIQVRIEGHTDNVPIQTSRFQDNWDLSVIRATSVVRILVWSGGVAPERLIPSGRSQYFPVADNGTKDGKAQNRRTEIILTPDLGELFELLNQN
;
A
#
# COMPACT_ATOMS: atom_id res chain seq x y z
N MET A 1 44.55 -0.56 -126.16
CA MET A 1 45.31 0.37 -127.03
C MET A 1 44.49 1.63 -127.16
N LYS A 2 44.97 2.88 -127.12
CA LYS A 2 46.22 3.54 -126.79
C LYS A 2 45.82 5.05 -126.66
N PRO A 3 46.66 5.88 -126.03
CA PRO A 3 46.37 7.23 -125.50
C PRO A 3 46.51 8.33 -126.57
N THR A 4 45.80 9.46 -126.47
CA THR A 4 46.18 10.71 -127.22
C THR A 4 45.49 12.03 -126.85
N LEU A 5 44.35 12.10 -126.17
CA LEU A 5 43.63 13.39 -126.05
C LEU A 5 43.96 14.22 -124.78
N THR A 6 45.23 14.21 -124.39
CA THR A 6 45.82 15.05 -123.34
C THR A 6 46.12 16.48 -123.81
N TYR A 7 45.86 16.82 -125.09
CA TYR A 7 46.19 18.14 -125.67
C TYR A 7 44.99 18.97 -126.15
N LEU A 8 43.77 18.42 -126.19
CA LEU A 8 42.56 19.25 -126.33
C LEU A 8 42.14 19.89 -124.99
N LEU A 9 43.05 19.84 -124.02
CA LEU A 9 43.03 20.58 -122.77
C LEU A 9 43.50 22.04 -122.93
N LEU A 10 44.01 22.46 -124.10
CA LEU A 10 44.66 23.79 -124.24
C LEU A 10 43.95 24.82 -125.13
N LEU A 11 42.92 24.45 -125.93
CA LEU A 11 42.25 25.41 -126.84
C LEU A 11 40.83 25.82 -126.43
N GLY A 12 40.20 25.11 -125.49
CA GLY A 12 38.90 25.49 -124.92
C GLY A 12 38.98 26.32 -123.64
N LEU A 13 40.20 26.52 -123.10
CA LEU A 13 40.44 27.35 -121.92
C LEU A 13 40.24 28.87 -122.20
N ALA A 14 40.02 29.27 -123.46
CA ALA A 14 39.89 30.65 -123.90
C ALA A 14 38.45 31.11 -124.22
N LEU A 15 37.44 30.24 -124.14
CA LEU A 15 36.02 30.63 -124.31
C LEU A 15 35.24 30.66 -122.98
N ILE A 16 35.96 30.62 -121.86
CA ILE A 16 35.43 30.74 -120.50
C ILE A 16 35.19 32.22 -120.09
N SER A 17 35.43 33.23 -120.94
CA SER A 17 35.45 34.64 -120.48
C SER A 17 34.39 35.60 -121.02
N LEU A 18 33.43 35.21 -121.86
CA LEU A 18 32.44 36.17 -122.39
C LEU A 18 31.08 35.53 -122.65
N ASN A 19 30.20 35.55 -121.64
CA ASN A 19 28.74 35.78 -121.74
C ASN A 19 28.07 35.71 -120.35
N ALA A 20 28.43 36.64 -119.47
CA ALA A 20 27.68 36.94 -118.26
C ALA A 20 27.08 38.36 -118.38
N CYS A 21 25.97 38.49 -119.11
CA CYS A 21 25.16 39.71 -119.13
C CYS A 21 23.68 39.32 -118.96
N VAL A 22 23.18 39.37 -117.71
CA VAL A 22 21.75 39.29 -117.38
C VAL A 22 21.17 40.71 -117.41
N SER A 23 19.92 40.90 -117.86
CA SER A 23 19.30 42.24 -117.84
C SER A 23 19.08 42.72 -116.41
N THR A 24 19.36 44.00 -116.13
CA THR A 24 19.23 44.62 -114.80
C THR A 24 17.86 44.38 -114.16
N LYS A 25 16.78 44.32 -114.95
CA LYS A 25 15.43 43.99 -114.48
C LYS A 25 15.31 42.55 -113.98
N LYS A 26 15.87 41.56 -114.70
CA LYS A 26 15.87 40.15 -114.28
C LYS A 26 16.79 39.93 -113.07
N TYR A 27 17.92 40.63 -113.01
CA TYR A 27 18.82 40.60 -111.85
C TYR A 27 18.16 41.18 -110.59
N ASN A 28 17.52 42.35 -110.69
CA ASN A 28 16.84 42.99 -109.55
C ASN A 28 15.61 42.19 -109.07
N LEU A 29 14.85 41.58 -109.98
CA LEU A 29 13.72 40.71 -109.61
C LEU A 29 14.22 39.47 -108.85
N ALA A 30 15.22 38.78 -109.38
CA ALA A 30 15.85 37.65 -108.71
C ALA A 30 16.43 38.05 -107.34
N LEU A 31 17.04 39.24 -107.23
CA LEU A 31 17.56 39.78 -105.96
C LEU A 31 16.44 40.04 -104.94
N SER A 32 15.28 40.55 -105.38
CA SER A 32 14.11 40.76 -104.51
C SER A 32 13.45 39.46 -104.07
N GLU A 33 13.37 38.46 -104.97
CA GLU A 33 12.87 37.12 -104.63
C GLU A 33 13.79 36.42 -103.63
N THR A 34 15.12 36.52 -103.79
CA THR A 34 16.08 36.01 -102.80
C THR A 34 15.94 36.74 -101.46
N ALA A 35 15.74 38.06 -101.44
CA ALA A 35 15.54 38.82 -100.20
C ALA A 35 14.23 38.43 -99.47
N VAL A 36 13.16 38.14 -100.21
CA VAL A 36 11.90 37.63 -99.62
C VAL A 36 12.07 36.20 -99.10
N GLN A 37 12.79 35.33 -99.84
CA GLN A 37 13.09 33.99 -99.36
C GLN A 37 13.99 33.99 -98.12
N ASP A 38 14.97 34.90 -98.06
CA ASP A 38 15.87 35.03 -96.92
C ASP A 38 15.14 35.58 -95.69
N SER A 39 14.25 36.58 -95.84
CA SER A 39 13.43 37.06 -94.72
C SER A 39 12.44 36.00 -94.23
N LEU A 40 11.85 35.19 -95.13
CA LEU A 40 11.01 34.06 -94.76
C LEU A 40 11.82 32.95 -94.05
N ARG A 41 13.04 32.67 -94.50
CA ARG A 41 13.97 31.74 -93.82
C ARG A 41 14.32 32.23 -92.42
N GLN A 42 14.67 33.50 -92.28
CA GLN A 42 14.99 34.11 -91.00
C GLN A 42 13.80 34.09 -90.02
N ALA A 43 12.58 34.38 -90.50
CA ALA A 43 11.37 34.27 -89.69
C ALA A 43 11.11 32.83 -89.23
N ARG A 44 11.24 31.84 -90.14
CA ARG A 44 11.12 30.42 -89.82
C ARG A 44 12.18 29.95 -88.82
N GLU A 45 13.43 30.41 -88.98
CA GLU A 45 14.51 30.10 -88.04
C GLU A 45 14.24 30.68 -86.65
N GLY A 46 13.67 31.90 -86.58
CA GLY A 46 13.21 32.52 -85.34
C GLY A 46 12.09 31.71 -84.65
N ASP A 47 11.07 31.30 -85.40
CA ASP A 47 9.98 30.48 -84.88
C ASP A 47 10.47 29.09 -84.42
N ILE A 48 11.36 28.46 -85.19
CA ILE A 48 11.99 27.18 -84.82
C ILE A 48 12.79 27.35 -83.53
N ALA A 49 13.58 28.40 -83.40
CA ALA A 49 14.36 28.65 -82.18
C ALA A 49 13.45 28.89 -80.96
N GLN A 50 12.35 29.63 -81.13
CA GLN A 50 11.37 29.88 -80.07
C GLN A 50 10.66 28.59 -79.64
N LEU A 51 10.16 27.79 -80.60
CA LEU A 51 9.50 26.52 -80.32
C LEU A 51 10.47 25.52 -79.67
N GLN A 52 11.73 25.47 -80.12
CA GLN A 52 12.77 24.66 -79.49
C GLN A 52 13.03 25.10 -78.05
N GLY A 53 13.01 26.41 -77.77
CA GLY A 53 13.10 26.94 -76.41
C GLY A 53 11.92 26.51 -75.52
N GLN A 54 10.70 26.60 -76.05
CA GLN A 54 9.49 26.16 -75.33
C GLN A 54 9.47 24.65 -75.07
N ILE A 55 9.89 23.84 -76.04
CA ILE A 55 10.01 22.38 -75.87
C ILE A 55 11.00 22.06 -74.75
N ARG A 56 12.18 22.68 -74.75
CA ARG A 56 13.18 22.49 -73.67
C ARG A 56 12.64 22.90 -72.30
N GLN A 57 11.88 24.00 -72.23
CA GLN A 57 11.27 24.44 -70.98
C GLN A 57 10.21 23.44 -70.50
N LEU A 58 9.31 22.99 -71.38
CA LEU A 58 8.29 22.00 -71.04
C LEU A 58 8.88 20.65 -70.64
N GLU A 59 9.97 20.21 -71.28
CA GLU A 59 10.72 19.01 -70.90
C GLU A 59 11.34 19.15 -69.50
N ALA A 60 11.93 20.32 -69.20
CA ALA A 60 12.47 20.63 -67.89
C ALA A 60 11.37 20.67 -66.81
N ASP A 61 10.24 21.33 -67.08
CA ASP A 61 9.10 21.43 -66.18
C ASP A 61 8.44 20.07 -65.93
N THR A 62 8.30 19.24 -66.98
CA THR A 62 7.76 17.88 -66.86
C THR A 62 8.69 17.00 -66.02
N THR A 63 10.00 17.13 -66.20
CA THR A 63 10.99 16.42 -65.40
C THR A 63 10.95 16.86 -63.94
N ALA A 64 10.86 18.17 -63.69
CA ALA A 64 10.76 18.74 -62.35
C ALA A 64 9.46 18.33 -61.65
N LEU A 65 8.32 18.38 -62.35
CA LEU A 65 7.03 17.94 -61.83
C LEU A 65 7.04 16.43 -61.53
N GLY A 66 7.64 15.62 -62.40
CA GLY A 66 7.83 14.19 -62.18
C GLY A 66 8.75 13.87 -61.00
N ALA A 67 9.73 14.73 -60.69
CA ALA A 67 10.53 14.63 -59.47
C ALA A 67 9.69 14.97 -58.23
N SER A 68 8.95 16.08 -58.26
CA SER A 68 8.06 16.49 -57.16
C SER A 68 6.98 15.45 -56.86
N ILE A 69 6.36 14.84 -57.88
CA ILE A 69 5.36 13.78 -57.68
C ILE A 69 5.96 12.57 -56.97
N ARG A 70 7.17 12.15 -57.34
CA ARG A 70 7.87 11.05 -56.68
C ARG A 70 8.19 11.40 -55.23
N GLU A 71 8.70 12.59 -54.98
CA GLU A 71 8.98 13.07 -53.62
C GLU A 71 7.72 13.10 -52.74
N TRP A 72 6.60 13.65 -53.23
CA TRP A 72 5.34 13.67 -52.49
C TRP A 72 4.79 12.27 -52.25
N LYS A 73 4.92 11.36 -53.22
CA LYS A 73 4.52 9.96 -53.07
C LYS A 73 5.33 9.28 -51.95
N ASP A 74 6.64 9.49 -51.93
CA ASP A 74 7.53 8.92 -50.92
C ASP A 74 7.26 9.52 -49.53
N ARG A 75 7.04 10.84 -49.44
CA ARG A 75 6.64 11.52 -48.21
C ARG A 75 5.30 11.02 -47.68
N TYR A 76 4.31 10.83 -48.57
CA TYR A 76 3.01 10.31 -48.19
C TYR A 76 3.09 8.87 -47.69
N ALA A 77 3.85 8.01 -48.37
CA ALA A 77 4.07 6.64 -47.95
C ALA A 77 4.76 6.57 -46.58
N SER A 78 5.81 7.37 -46.38
CA SER A 78 6.52 7.46 -45.09
C SER A 78 5.63 7.98 -43.96
N LEU A 79 4.81 9.00 -44.21
CA LEU A 79 3.87 9.53 -43.23
C LEU A 79 2.78 8.51 -42.88
N MET A 80 2.25 7.79 -43.87
CA MET A 80 1.24 6.76 -43.65
C MET A 80 1.79 5.61 -42.82
N ASP A 81 2.99 5.11 -43.15
CA ASP A 81 3.67 4.07 -42.40
C ASP A 81 3.93 4.49 -40.94
N SER A 82 4.44 5.71 -40.75
CA SER A 82 4.65 6.29 -39.41
C SER A 82 3.34 6.43 -38.62
N SER A 83 2.24 6.80 -39.29
CA SER A 83 0.92 6.94 -38.68
C SER A 83 0.33 5.57 -38.27
N LEU A 84 0.43 4.57 -39.15
CA LEU A 84 0.00 3.20 -38.87
C LEU A 84 0.77 2.61 -37.70
N SER A 85 2.11 2.71 -37.72
CA SER A 85 2.98 2.25 -36.64
C SER A 85 2.65 2.93 -35.31
N ARG A 86 2.40 4.25 -35.31
CA ARG A 86 1.99 4.99 -34.11
C ARG A 86 0.63 4.54 -33.59
N ASN A 87 -0.36 4.35 -34.46
CA ASN A 87 -1.68 3.91 -34.05
C ASN A 87 -1.64 2.50 -33.47
N GLU A 88 -0.84 1.60 -34.05
CA GLU A 88 -0.62 0.26 -33.53
C GLU A 88 0.02 0.30 -32.14
N LEU A 89 1.10 1.07 -31.96
CA LEU A 89 1.75 1.24 -30.66
C LEU A 89 0.79 1.79 -29.60
N LEU A 90 0.02 2.83 -29.96
CA LEU A 90 -0.96 3.43 -29.05
C LEU A 90 -2.06 2.42 -28.70
N SER A 91 -2.53 1.62 -29.65
CA SER A 91 -3.53 0.58 -29.39
C SER A 91 -3.01 -0.49 -28.43
N GLN A 92 -1.74 -0.87 -28.54
CA GLN A 92 -1.08 -1.81 -27.63
C GLN A 92 -0.92 -1.21 -26.23
N GLU A 93 -0.50 0.05 -26.14
CA GLU A 93 -0.36 0.75 -24.86
C GLU A 93 -1.72 0.90 -24.15
N LEU A 94 -2.77 1.26 -24.89
CA LEU A 94 -4.14 1.32 -24.37
C LEU A 94 -4.61 -0.07 -23.88
N ALA A 95 -4.34 -1.13 -24.63
CA ALA A 95 -4.68 -2.49 -24.21
C ALA A 95 -3.94 -2.88 -22.91
N ALA A 96 -2.66 -2.56 -22.80
CA ALA A 96 -1.86 -2.81 -21.61
C ALA A 96 -2.36 -2.00 -20.40
N LYS A 97 -2.65 -0.70 -20.60
CA LYS A 97 -3.20 0.16 -19.53
C LYS A 97 -4.58 -0.29 -19.08
N ASN A 98 -5.44 -0.70 -20.01
CA ASN A 98 -6.75 -1.26 -19.66
C ASN A 98 -6.63 -2.55 -18.86
N GLN A 99 -5.64 -3.41 -19.16
CA GLN A 99 -5.38 -4.59 -18.36
C GLN A 99 -4.86 -4.22 -16.96
N GLU A 100 -3.97 -3.23 -16.86
CA GLU A 100 -3.46 -2.73 -15.58
C GLU A 100 -4.58 -2.19 -14.69
N ILE A 101 -5.51 -1.41 -15.27
CA ILE A 101 -6.69 -0.89 -14.57
C ILE A 101 -7.55 -2.05 -14.06
N ARG A 102 -7.87 -3.04 -14.90
CA ARG A 102 -8.66 -4.21 -14.48
C ARG A 102 -8.00 -4.97 -13.32
N ASN A 103 -6.68 -5.16 -13.38
CA ASN A 103 -5.95 -5.82 -12.29
C ASN A 103 -6.01 -5.02 -10.99
N LYS A 104 -5.88 -3.69 -11.08
CA LYS A 104 -5.99 -2.79 -9.93
C LYS A 104 -7.40 -2.75 -9.36
N GLU A 105 -8.43 -2.75 -10.21
CA GLU A 105 -9.84 -2.82 -9.79
C GLU A 105 -10.12 -4.12 -9.05
N ALA A 106 -9.66 -5.26 -9.57
CA ALA A 106 -9.80 -6.56 -8.90
C ALA A 106 -9.07 -6.61 -7.55
N ALA A 107 -7.85 -6.08 -7.49
CA ALA A 107 -7.09 -5.99 -6.24
C ALA A 107 -7.78 -5.06 -5.22
N MET A 108 -8.33 -3.94 -5.67
CA MET A 108 -9.07 -2.99 -4.83
C MET A 108 -10.34 -3.63 -4.27
N GLN A 109 -11.08 -4.37 -5.08
CA GLN A 109 -12.27 -5.10 -4.63
C GLN A 109 -11.93 -6.16 -3.59
N ALA A 110 -10.86 -6.93 -3.80
CA ALA A 110 -10.39 -7.92 -2.82
C ALA A 110 -9.99 -7.27 -1.50
N PHE A 111 -9.28 -6.14 -1.56
CA PHE A 111 -8.88 -5.39 -0.37
C PHE A 111 -10.08 -4.79 0.38
N ALA A 112 -11.09 -4.28 -0.33
CA ALA A 112 -12.31 -3.76 0.28
C ALA A 112 -13.06 -4.85 1.07
N LEU A 113 -13.17 -6.06 0.51
CA LEU A 113 -13.79 -7.21 1.20
C LEU A 113 -13.00 -7.62 2.45
N GLU A 114 -11.67 -7.63 2.37
CA GLU A 114 -10.83 -7.93 3.54
C GLU A 114 -10.98 -6.87 4.64
N LEU A 115 -11.05 -5.59 4.26
CA LEU A 115 -11.24 -4.50 5.21
C LEU A 115 -12.58 -4.62 5.93
N GLU A 116 -13.66 -4.91 5.21
CA GLU A 116 -14.99 -5.13 5.79
C GLU A 116 -14.98 -6.28 6.81
N ALA A 117 -14.34 -7.40 6.48
CA ALA A 117 -14.19 -8.53 7.39
C ALA A 117 -13.38 -8.17 8.65
N ARG A 118 -12.27 -7.43 8.48
CA ARG A 118 -11.45 -6.95 9.61
C ARG A 118 -12.22 -5.98 10.49
N GLU A 119 -12.97 -5.05 9.91
CA GLU A 119 -13.80 -4.11 10.65
C GLU A 119 -14.90 -4.81 11.45
N ALA A 120 -15.55 -5.82 10.84
CA ALA A 120 -16.53 -6.64 11.55
C ALA A 120 -15.90 -7.32 12.77
N LYS A 121 -14.68 -7.87 12.62
CA LYS A 121 -13.95 -8.49 13.73
C LYS A 121 -13.59 -7.49 14.83
N VAL A 122 -13.14 -6.29 14.45
CA VAL A 122 -12.83 -5.23 15.41
C VAL A 122 -14.07 -4.78 16.18
N ARG A 123 -15.22 -4.61 15.50
CA ARG A 123 -16.50 -4.27 16.16
C ARG A 123 -16.91 -5.34 17.17
N GLU A 124 -16.76 -6.60 16.81
CA GLU A 124 -17.03 -7.74 17.69
C GLU A 124 -16.13 -7.74 18.93
N LEU A 125 -14.81 -7.56 18.75
CA LEU A 125 -13.84 -7.49 19.85
C LEU A 125 -14.11 -6.29 20.78
N ASN A 126 -14.47 -5.14 20.22
CA ASN A 126 -14.84 -3.97 21.02
C ASN A 126 -16.11 -4.23 21.86
N GLY A 127 -17.10 -4.92 21.29
CA GLY A 127 -18.30 -5.32 22.03
C GLY A 127 -17.97 -6.28 23.19
N ILE A 128 -16.98 -7.15 23.00
CA ILE A 128 -16.48 -8.04 24.06
C ILE A 128 -15.80 -7.26 25.18
N ILE A 129 -14.89 -6.35 24.85
CA ILE A 129 -14.19 -5.52 25.83
C ILE A 129 -15.20 -4.71 26.65
N GLN A 130 -16.17 -4.07 26.00
CA GLN A 130 -17.22 -3.30 26.69
C GLN A 130 -18.05 -4.17 27.65
N ARG A 131 -18.41 -5.40 27.26
CA ARG A 131 -19.10 -6.34 28.15
C ARG A 131 -18.23 -6.77 29.33
N LYS A 132 -16.94 -7.05 29.09
CA LYS A 132 -16.00 -7.37 30.17
C LYS A 132 -15.90 -6.22 31.16
N ASP A 133 -15.76 -4.99 30.66
CA ASP A 133 -15.63 -3.80 31.50
C ASP A 133 -16.90 -3.55 32.33
N SER A 134 -18.08 -3.72 31.74
CA SER A 134 -19.35 -3.55 32.48
C SER A 134 -19.55 -4.61 33.57
N ILE A 135 -19.20 -5.87 33.30
CA ILE A 135 -19.22 -6.95 34.31
C ILE A 135 -18.21 -6.65 35.43
N THR A 136 -16.99 -6.25 35.06
CA THR A 136 -15.92 -5.93 36.01
C THR A 136 -16.31 -4.75 36.88
N GLN A 137 -16.92 -3.71 36.31
CA GLN A 137 -17.39 -2.54 37.04
C GLN A 137 -18.54 -2.90 38.00
N ALA A 138 -19.52 -3.68 37.55
CA ALA A 138 -20.60 -4.14 38.42
C ALA A 138 -20.07 -5.01 39.58
N LEU A 139 -19.04 -5.83 39.32
CA LEU A 139 -18.36 -6.59 40.35
C LEU A 139 -17.62 -5.68 41.33
N LEU A 140 -16.88 -4.69 40.83
CA LEU A 140 -16.18 -3.69 41.65
C LEU A 140 -17.14 -3.05 42.65
N ASP A 141 -18.29 -2.59 42.17
CA ASP A 141 -19.30 -1.92 43.00
C ASP A 141 -19.90 -2.87 44.03
N LYS A 142 -20.23 -4.11 43.65
CA LYS A 142 -20.71 -5.15 44.59
C LYS A 142 -19.69 -5.41 45.71
N VAL A 143 -18.41 -5.54 45.37
CA VAL A 143 -17.34 -5.80 46.33
C VAL A 143 -17.09 -4.60 47.23
N LYS A 144 -17.00 -3.38 46.67
CA LYS A 144 -16.88 -2.13 47.45
C LYS A 144 -18.02 -1.97 48.45
N ASN A 145 -19.26 -2.20 48.01
CA ASN A 145 -20.43 -2.12 48.87
C ASN A 145 -20.42 -3.17 49.99
N ALA A 146 -19.93 -4.39 49.71
CA ALA A 146 -19.81 -5.44 50.73
C ALA A 146 -18.73 -5.15 51.78
N LEU A 147 -17.75 -4.31 51.45
CA LEU A 147 -16.57 -4.01 52.26
C LEU A 147 -16.53 -2.56 52.81
N VAL A 148 -17.64 -1.82 52.71
CA VAL A 148 -17.73 -0.41 53.14
C VAL A 148 -17.40 -0.17 54.62
N ASN A 149 -17.50 -1.21 55.47
CA ASN A 149 -17.24 -1.12 56.91
C ASN A 149 -15.76 -1.29 57.30
N PHE A 150 -14.86 -1.41 56.32
CA PHE A 150 -13.42 -1.52 56.56
C PHE A 150 -12.72 -0.23 56.16
N GLY A 151 -11.66 0.14 56.89
CA GLY A 151 -10.87 1.33 56.60
C GLY A 151 -9.99 1.17 55.35
N GLU A 152 -9.65 2.28 54.71
CA GLU A 152 -8.77 2.30 53.53
C GLU A 152 -7.35 1.76 53.82
N ASP A 153 -6.88 1.89 55.07
CA ASP A 153 -5.60 1.34 55.54
C ASP A 153 -5.65 -0.19 55.75
N GLU A 154 -6.86 -0.76 55.87
CA GLU A 154 -7.05 -2.19 56.14
C GLU A 154 -7.29 -2.97 54.84
N LEU A 155 -8.03 -2.38 53.91
CA LEU A 155 -8.24 -2.95 52.58
C LEU A 155 -8.47 -1.88 51.52
N SER A 156 -8.21 -2.24 50.28
CA SER A 156 -8.57 -1.43 49.11
C SER A 156 -9.15 -2.31 48.00
N VAL A 157 -10.05 -1.73 47.21
CA VAL A 157 -10.68 -2.39 46.06
C VAL A 157 -10.48 -1.54 44.83
N ARG A 158 -9.79 -2.09 43.83
CA ARG A 158 -9.44 -1.40 42.59
C ARG A 158 -9.70 -2.27 41.37
N MET A 159 -9.95 -1.64 40.23
CA MET A 159 -10.00 -2.33 38.94
C MET A 159 -8.67 -2.13 38.22
N GLN A 160 -8.12 -3.20 37.66
CA GLN A 160 -6.93 -3.15 36.80
C GLN A 160 -7.00 -4.28 35.76
N ASP A 161 -6.71 -3.97 34.50
CA ASP A 161 -6.63 -4.95 33.39
C ASP A 161 -7.91 -5.79 33.20
N GLY A 162 -9.07 -5.20 33.53
CA GLY A 162 -10.37 -5.87 33.51
C GLY A 162 -10.53 -6.95 34.58
N ASN A 163 -9.79 -6.85 35.68
CA ASN A 163 -9.94 -7.65 36.89
C ASN A 163 -10.22 -6.73 38.09
N VAL A 164 -10.88 -7.26 39.11
CA VAL A 164 -11.05 -6.57 40.39
C VAL A 164 -10.03 -7.09 41.39
N TYR A 165 -9.22 -6.20 41.95
CA TYR A 165 -8.24 -6.49 42.98
C TYR A 165 -8.77 -6.03 44.33
N VAL A 166 -8.90 -6.97 45.26
CA VAL A 166 -9.16 -6.70 46.67
C VAL A 166 -7.85 -6.92 47.42
N SER A 167 -7.18 -5.84 47.80
CA SER A 167 -5.96 -5.90 48.58
C SER A 167 -6.31 -5.81 50.06
N LEU A 168 -5.96 -6.83 50.83
CA LEU A 168 -6.14 -6.84 52.28
C LEU A 168 -4.78 -6.77 52.95
N SER A 169 -4.62 -5.86 53.93
CA SER A 169 -3.37 -5.72 54.66
C SER A 169 -3.10 -6.95 55.53
N ASP A 170 -1.83 -7.26 55.75
CA ASP A 170 -1.43 -8.36 56.63
C ASP A 170 -1.91 -8.13 58.07
N GLN A 171 -1.98 -6.87 58.53
CA GLN A 171 -2.48 -6.54 59.87
C GLN A 171 -3.97 -6.86 60.04
N LEU A 172 -4.78 -6.64 59.00
CA LEU A 172 -6.19 -7.02 59.01
C LEU A 172 -6.34 -8.55 59.07
N LEU A 173 -5.57 -9.26 58.24
CA LEU A 173 -5.74 -10.69 58.03
C LEU A 173 -5.03 -11.57 59.05
N PHE A 174 -3.80 -11.26 59.44
CA PHE A 174 -2.92 -12.18 60.17
C PHE A 174 -2.27 -11.52 61.38
N GLN A 175 -1.77 -12.34 62.31
CA GLN A 175 -0.78 -11.88 63.28
C GLN A 175 0.62 -11.89 62.66
N SER A 176 1.54 -11.13 63.23
CA SER A 176 2.94 -11.09 62.79
C SER A 176 3.55 -12.50 62.74
N GLY A 177 4.18 -12.86 61.62
CA GLY A 177 4.79 -14.18 61.41
C GLY A 177 3.81 -15.35 61.45
N SER A 178 2.51 -15.10 61.33
CA SER A 178 1.47 -16.13 61.34
C SER A 178 0.74 -16.21 60.00
N ALA A 179 0.17 -17.39 59.73
CA ALA A 179 -0.77 -17.62 58.64
C ALA A 179 -2.17 -18.00 59.16
N ASN A 180 -2.43 -17.81 60.45
CA ASN A 180 -3.75 -17.99 61.04
C ASN A 180 -4.52 -16.67 60.90
N VAL A 181 -5.70 -16.74 60.29
CA VAL A 181 -6.49 -15.54 60.00
C VAL A 181 -7.24 -15.06 61.26
N ASN A 182 -7.12 -13.77 61.54
CA ASN A 182 -7.75 -13.07 62.65
C ASN A 182 -9.28 -13.01 62.48
N GLN A 183 -10.02 -12.75 63.57
CA GLN A 183 -11.48 -12.66 63.53
C GLN A 183 -11.99 -11.57 62.56
N LYS A 184 -11.42 -10.37 62.62
CA LYS A 184 -11.77 -9.26 61.72
C LYS A 184 -11.47 -9.58 60.25
N GLY A 185 -10.31 -10.19 59.99
CA GLY A 185 -9.96 -10.68 58.66
C GLY A 185 -10.94 -11.75 58.15
N ARG A 186 -11.37 -12.66 59.02
CA ARG A 186 -12.39 -13.67 58.68
C ARG A 186 -13.71 -13.03 58.29
N GLU A 187 -14.16 -12.00 59.00
CA GLU A 187 -15.39 -11.26 58.65
C GLU A 187 -15.28 -10.59 57.27
N ALA A 188 -14.14 -9.97 56.95
CA ALA A 188 -13.88 -9.41 55.63
C ALA A 188 -13.96 -10.47 54.53
N LEU A 189 -13.29 -11.62 54.74
CA LEU A 189 -13.30 -12.73 53.78
C LEU A 189 -14.70 -13.32 53.58
N LEU A 190 -15.53 -13.38 54.62
CA LEU A 190 -16.92 -13.85 54.50
C LEU A 190 -17.78 -12.88 53.67
N LYS A 191 -17.57 -11.56 53.79
CA LYS A 191 -18.22 -10.58 52.91
C LYS A 191 -17.82 -10.75 51.45
N VAL A 192 -16.53 -10.99 51.18
CA VAL A 192 -16.07 -11.32 49.84
C VAL A 192 -16.71 -12.62 49.35
N ALA A 193 -16.74 -13.67 50.18
CA ALA A 193 -17.36 -14.94 49.84
C ALA A 193 -18.85 -14.82 49.48
N ASP A 194 -19.61 -13.96 50.16
CA ASP A 194 -21.01 -13.71 49.84
C ASP A 194 -21.20 -13.08 48.46
N VAL A 195 -20.29 -12.20 48.05
CA VAL A 195 -20.28 -11.67 46.67
C VAL A 195 -19.93 -12.79 45.69
N LEU A 196 -18.90 -13.60 45.97
CA LEU A 196 -18.46 -14.67 45.07
C LEU A 196 -19.47 -15.79 44.87
N LYS A 197 -20.27 -16.12 45.89
CA LYS A 197 -21.37 -17.09 45.76
C LYS A 197 -22.47 -16.63 44.80
N LYS A 198 -22.75 -15.32 44.79
CA LYS A 198 -23.79 -14.73 43.93
C LYS A 198 -23.33 -14.52 42.49
N ASN A 199 -22.05 -14.73 42.21
CA ASN A 199 -21.45 -14.53 40.89
C ASN A 199 -20.57 -15.76 40.60
N PRO A 200 -21.16 -16.91 40.22
CA PRO A 200 -20.45 -18.17 40.02
C PRO A 200 -19.41 -18.11 38.90
N ASP A 201 -19.62 -17.23 37.92
CA ASP A 201 -18.80 -17.10 36.70
C ASP A 201 -17.54 -16.24 36.91
N ILE A 202 -17.02 -16.20 38.14
CA ILE A 202 -15.82 -15.43 38.48
C ILE A 202 -14.75 -16.39 38.98
N GLN A 203 -13.59 -16.37 38.31
CA GLN A 203 -12.38 -17.03 38.77
C GLN A 203 -11.67 -16.17 39.80
N VAL A 204 -11.12 -16.81 40.84
CA VAL A 204 -10.55 -16.12 42.00
C VAL A 204 -9.13 -16.60 42.23
N ARG A 205 -8.17 -15.69 42.06
CA ARG A 205 -6.77 -15.95 42.41
C ARG A 205 -6.43 -15.21 43.69
N ILE A 206 -5.78 -15.89 44.63
CA ILE A 206 -5.34 -15.32 45.89
C ILE A 206 -3.82 -15.27 45.85
N GLU A 207 -3.24 -14.07 45.90
CA GLU A 207 -1.80 -13.85 45.89
C GLU A 207 -1.33 -13.34 47.25
N GLY A 208 -0.47 -14.10 47.93
CA GLY A 208 0.22 -13.62 49.13
C GLY A 208 1.49 -12.85 48.77
N HIS A 209 1.72 -11.73 49.46
CA HIS A 209 2.94 -10.92 49.34
C HIS A 209 3.57 -10.67 50.72
N THR A 210 4.90 -10.54 50.74
CA THR A 210 5.66 -10.17 51.95
C THR A 210 6.44 -8.89 51.71
N ASP A 211 6.98 -8.30 52.79
CA ASP A 211 8.07 -7.35 52.67
C ASP A 211 9.41 -8.10 52.49
N ASN A 212 10.51 -7.33 52.46
CA ASN A 212 11.86 -7.89 52.32
C ASN A 212 12.51 -8.36 53.63
N VAL A 213 11.77 -8.42 54.74
CA VAL A 213 12.32 -8.91 56.01
C VAL A 213 12.37 -10.44 55.93
N PRO A 214 13.55 -11.08 56.07
CA PRO A 214 13.63 -12.53 56.03
C PRO A 214 12.83 -13.17 57.17
N ILE A 215 12.03 -14.19 56.86
CA ILE A 215 11.40 -15.07 57.84
C ILE A 215 12.02 -16.46 57.76
N GLN A 216 12.36 -17.03 58.91
CA GLN A 216 12.75 -18.44 59.01
C GLN A 216 12.29 -18.96 60.36
N THR A 217 11.35 -19.91 60.33
CA THR A 217 10.76 -20.52 61.53
C THR A 217 10.64 -22.02 61.32
N SER A 218 10.25 -22.77 62.36
CA SER A 218 9.92 -24.19 62.20
C SER A 218 8.75 -24.45 61.24
N ARG A 219 7.92 -23.44 60.94
CA ARG A 219 6.74 -23.54 60.07
C ARG A 219 6.97 -22.97 58.66
N PHE A 220 7.90 -22.04 58.50
CA PHE A 220 8.15 -21.30 57.27
C PHE A 220 9.65 -21.31 56.97
N GLN A 221 10.06 -21.89 55.85
CA GLN A 221 11.45 -21.89 55.42
C GLN A 221 11.91 -20.49 55.01
N ASP A 222 11.05 -19.74 54.29
CA ASP A 222 11.31 -18.41 53.79
C ASP A 222 10.01 -17.61 53.54
N ASN A 223 10.15 -16.44 52.89
CA ASN A 223 9.03 -15.60 52.49
C ASN A 223 8.14 -16.23 51.39
N TRP A 224 8.65 -17.17 50.60
CA TRP A 224 7.83 -17.93 49.66
C TRP A 224 6.82 -18.79 50.42
N ASP A 225 7.31 -19.60 51.36
CA ASP A 225 6.47 -20.45 52.21
C ASP A 225 5.37 -19.64 52.91
N LEU A 226 5.77 -18.53 53.56
CA LEU A 226 4.81 -17.68 54.26
C LEU A 226 3.73 -17.16 53.32
N SER A 227 4.13 -16.66 52.15
CA SER A 227 3.19 -16.07 51.19
C SER A 227 2.18 -17.09 50.64
N VAL A 228 2.62 -18.29 50.26
CA VAL A 228 1.76 -19.35 49.73
C VAL A 228 0.83 -19.90 50.81
N ILE A 229 1.34 -20.11 52.02
CA ILE A 229 0.54 -20.65 53.13
C ILE A 229 -0.54 -19.63 53.55
N ARG A 230 -0.23 -18.33 53.57
CA ARG A 230 -1.23 -17.27 53.81
C ARG A 230 -2.34 -17.28 52.76
N ALA A 231 -1.99 -17.34 51.48
CA ALA A 231 -2.98 -17.45 50.40
C ALA A 231 -3.86 -18.71 50.56
N THR A 232 -3.25 -19.84 50.92
CA THR A 232 -3.99 -21.10 51.16
C THR A 232 -4.91 -21.01 52.38
N SER A 233 -4.51 -20.32 53.45
CA SER A 233 -5.37 -20.06 54.61
C SER A 233 -6.62 -19.25 54.24
N VAL A 234 -6.47 -18.25 53.36
CA VAL A 234 -7.61 -17.49 52.83
C VAL A 234 -8.54 -18.38 52.02
N VAL A 235 -8.01 -19.20 51.11
CA VAL A 235 -8.79 -20.18 50.33
C VAL A 235 -9.62 -21.08 51.24
N ARG A 236 -9.02 -21.64 52.29
CA ARG A 236 -9.72 -22.52 53.24
C ARG A 236 -10.93 -21.83 53.90
N ILE A 237 -10.82 -20.55 54.21
CA ILE A 237 -11.94 -19.78 54.78
C ILE A 237 -13.02 -19.55 53.73
N LEU A 238 -12.64 -19.14 52.52
CA LEU A 238 -13.59 -18.91 51.42
C LEU A 238 -14.36 -20.19 51.07
N VAL A 239 -13.72 -21.36 51.10
CA VAL A 239 -14.38 -22.66 50.89
C VAL A 239 -15.20 -23.07 52.10
N TRP A 240 -14.56 -23.34 53.24
CA TRP A 240 -15.21 -24.04 54.36
C TRP A 240 -16.17 -23.18 55.16
N SER A 241 -15.91 -21.87 55.25
CA SER A 241 -16.78 -20.94 55.97
C SER A 241 -17.61 -20.10 55.01
N GLY A 242 -17.07 -19.78 53.84
CA GLY A 242 -17.71 -18.92 52.83
C GLY A 242 -18.63 -19.68 51.87
N GLY A 243 -18.39 -20.97 51.61
CA GLY A 243 -19.13 -21.79 50.65
C GLY A 243 -18.81 -21.51 49.18
N VAL A 244 -17.62 -20.96 48.88
CA VAL A 244 -17.17 -20.75 47.50
C VAL A 244 -16.69 -22.08 46.91
N ALA A 245 -17.07 -22.37 45.67
CA ALA A 245 -16.69 -23.61 44.99
C ALA A 245 -15.15 -23.70 44.84
N PRO A 246 -14.50 -24.79 45.31
CA PRO A 246 -13.04 -24.92 45.31
C PRO A 246 -12.39 -24.80 43.93
N GLU A 247 -13.09 -25.24 42.88
CA GLU A 247 -12.60 -25.30 41.50
C GLU A 247 -12.30 -23.91 40.92
N ARG A 248 -12.86 -22.86 41.56
CA ARG A 248 -12.69 -21.45 41.16
C ARG A 248 -11.53 -20.74 41.85
N LEU A 249 -10.89 -21.37 42.82
CA LEU A 249 -9.93 -20.74 43.72
C LEU A 249 -8.51 -21.20 43.43
N ILE A 250 -7.62 -20.25 43.17
CA ILE A 250 -6.19 -20.51 42.91
C ILE A 250 -5.36 -19.78 43.97
N PRO A 251 -4.80 -20.46 44.99
CA PRO A 251 -3.84 -19.86 45.89
C PRO A 251 -2.46 -19.78 45.22
N SER A 252 -1.76 -18.67 45.45
CA SER A 252 -0.39 -18.45 44.97
C SER A 252 0.35 -17.48 45.88
N GLY A 253 1.68 -17.54 45.85
CA GLY A 253 2.55 -16.66 46.61
C GLY A 253 3.49 -15.93 45.67
N ARG A 254 3.85 -14.70 46.02
CA ARG A 254 4.78 -13.84 45.28
C ARG A 254 5.99 -13.44 46.10
N SER A 255 6.06 -13.89 47.36
CA SER A 255 7.12 -13.53 48.30
C SER A 255 7.33 -12.00 48.32
N GLN A 256 8.58 -11.55 48.47
CA GLN A 256 8.98 -10.15 48.53
C GLN A 256 9.25 -9.49 47.17
N TYR A 257 9.14 -10.26 46.07
CA TYR A 257 9.64 -9.86 44.75
C TYR A 257 8.67 -9.02 43.91
N PHE A 258 7.48 -8.75 44.45
CA PHE A 258 6.47 -7.88 43.85
C PHE A 258 6.03 -6.78 44.84
N PRO A 259 6.96 -5.87 45.22
CA PRO A 259 6.65 -4.76 46.12
C PRO A 259 5.76 -3.73 45.41
N VAL A 260 4.84 -3.14 46.15
CA VAL A 260 4.00 -2.00 45.73
C VAL A 260 4.48 -0.68 46.33
N ALA A 261 5.36 -0.74 47.33
CA ALA A 261 5.96 0.41 47.98
C ALA A 261 7.42 0.14 48.38
N ASP A 262 8.14 1.19 48.77
CA ASP A 262 9.56 1.09 49.16
C ASP A 262 9.75 0.27 50.44
N ASN A 263 10.55 -0.79 50.35
CA ASN A 263 10.95 -1.62 51.49
C ASN A 263 11.95 -0.92 52.44
N GLY A 264 12.44 0.28 52.11
CA GLY A 264 13.26 1.10 53.00
C GLY A 264 12.47 1.73 54.17
N THR A 265 11.15 1.87 54.05
CA THR A 265 10.30 2.54 55.03
C THR A 265 9.39 1.59 55.78
N LYS A 266 9.01 1.93 57.02
CA LYS A 266 8.07 1.11 57.82
C LYS A 266 6.71 1.00 57.12
N ASP A 267 6.22 2.11 56.56
CA ASP A 267 4.92 2.17 55.89
C ASP A 267 4.94 1.40 54.56
N GLY A 268 6.01 1.54 53.77
CA GLY A 268 6.13 0.78 52.53
C GLY A 268 6.24 -0.73 52.76
N LYS A 269 6.94 -1.17 53.81
CA LYS A 269 6.90 -2.58 54.24
C LYS A 269 5.49 -3.03 54.63
N ALA A 270 4.73 -2.19 55.34
CA ALA A 270 3.36 -2.51 55.72
C ALA A 270 2.44 -2.68 54.49
N GLN A 271 2.60 -1.85 53.46
CA GLN A 271 1.88 -1.99 52.20
C GLN A 271 2.30 -3.24 51.40
N ASN A 272 3.58 -3.60 51.44
CA ASN A 272 4.08 -4.81 50.76
C ASN A 272 3.57 -6.10 51.39
N ARG A 273 3.37 -6.11 52.72
CA ARG A 273 2.71 -7.22 53.43
C ARG A 273 1.19 -7.16 53.20
N ARG A 274 0.74 -7.80 52.13
CA ARG A 274 -0.67 -7.84 51.72
C ARG A 274 -1.05 -9.19 51.13
N THR A 275 -2.34 -9.48 51.13
CA THR A 275 -2.92 -10.55 50.32
C THR A 275 -3.87 -9.94 49.32
N GLU A 276 -3.65 -10.19 48.03
CA GLU A 276 -4.54 -9.74 46.95
C GLU A 276 -5.49 -10.86 46.57
N ILE A 277 -6.79 -10.57 46.57
CA ILE A 277 -7.80 -11.43 45.97
C ILE A 277 -8.16 -10.81 44.62
N ILE A 278 -7.79 -11.50 43.56
CA ILE A 278 -7.92 -11.07 42.17
C ILE A 278 -9.12 -11.81 41.58
N LEU A 279 -10.12 -11.03 41.19
CA LEU A 279 -11.38 -11.52 40.64
C LEU A 279 -11.36 -11.30 39.13
N THR A 280 -11.41 -12.39 38.38
CA THR A 280 -11.41 -12.40 36.93
C THR A 280 -12.76 -12.90 36.44
N PRO A 281 -13.56 -12.06 35.74
CA PRO A 281 -14.76 -12.54 35.06
C PRO A 281 -14.39 -13.66 34.08
N ASP A 282 -15.13 -14.77 34.12
CA ASP A 282 -14.97 -15.84 33.15
C ASP A 282 -15.54 -15.39 31.80
N LEU A 283 -14.74 -15.58 30.74
CA LEU A 283 -15.11 -15.24 29.37
C LEU A 283 -15.28 -16.51 28.52
N GLY A 284 -15.25 -17.71 29.12
CA GLY A 284 -15.33 -18.99 28.42
C GLY A 284 -16.50 -19.06 27.45
N GLU A 285 -17.71 -18.73 27.92
CA GLU A 285 -18.94 -18.70 27.10
C GLU A 285 -18.83 -17.69 25.93
N LEU A 286 -18.14 -16.57 26.15
CA LEU A 286 -17.95 -15.54 25.13
C LEU A 286 -16.96 -15.98 24.05
N PHE A 287 -15.90 -16.70 24.41
CA PHE A 287 -14.94 -17.28 23.47
C PHE A 287 -15.52 -18.47 22.70
N GLU A 288 -16.41 -19.26 23.30
CA GLU A 288 -17.11 -20.34 22.61
C GLU A 288 -18.02 -19.82 21.50
N LEU A 289 -18.76 -18.73 21.75
CA LEU A 289 -19.59 -18.07 20.73
C LEU A 289 -18.77 -17.51 19.54
N LEU A 290 -17.50 -17.16 19.77
CA LEU A 290 -16.59 -16.67 18.73
C LEU A 290 -16.02 -17.79 17.85
N ASN A 291 -15.91 -19.01 18.39
CA ASN A 291 -15.28 -20.14 17.72
C ASN A 291 -16.29 -21.04 16.98
N GLN A 292 -17.59 -20.74 17.09
CA GLN A 292 -18.67 -21.46 16.41
C GLN A 292 -19.03 -20.91 15.01
N ASN A 293 -18.39 -19.83 14.58
CA ASN A 293 -18.53 -19.23 13.23
C ASN A 293 -17.19 -19.20 12.50
#